data_AF-A0A0F9LP79-F1
#
_entry.id   AF-A0A0F9LP79-F1
#
_cell.length_a   1.000
_cell.length_b   1.000
_cell.length_c   1.000
_cell.angle_alpha   90.00
_cell.angle_beta   90.00
_cell.angle_gamma   90.00
#
_symmetry.space_group_name_H-M   'P 1'
#
loop_
_entity.id
_entity.type
_entity.pdbx_description
1 polymer ?
#
loop_
_entity_poly.entity_id
_entity_poly.type
_entity_poly.pdbx_seq_one_letter_code
_entity_poly.pdbx_strand_id
1 'polypeptide(L)'
;VPVVVTHYPTEIMGFYKPPSKDNPEEALCFDMLAPEGYCEIIGGSERSLSIDNMTERLRAEGEDPETYSWYFDLRRYGSVPHSGYGLGVERVVSWICGLDNIKDAIPFPRTFRRKTP
;
A
#
# COMPACT_ATOMS: atom_id res chain seq x y z
N VAL A 1 -15.45 -8.90 -13.05
CA VAL A 1 -15.30 -7.46 -12.71
C VAL A 1 -14.42 -7.37 -11.47
N PRO A 2 -13.50 -6.40 -11.36
CA PRO A 2 -12.68 -6.23 -10.17
C PRO A 2 -13.51 -5.99 -8.90
N VAL A 3 -13.01 -6.45 -7.75
CA VAL A 3 -13.63 -6.28 -6.43
C VAL A 3 -12.75 -5.37 -5.58
N VAL A 4 -13.35 -4.40 -4.91
CA VAL A 4 -12.65 -3.55 -3.93
C VAL A 4 -12.90 -4.12 -2.55
N VAL A 5 -11.82 -4.46 -1.85
CA VAL A 5 -11.84 -4.87 -0.45
C VAL A 5 -11.31 -3.71 0.38
N THR A 6 -12.02 -3.34 1.44
CA THR A 6 -11.68 -2.18 2.28
C THR A 6 -11.61 -2.58 3.75
N HIS A 7 -11.07 -1.72 4.61
CA HIS A 7 -11.10 -1.88 6.06
C HIS A 7 -10.39 -3.15 6.54
N TYR A 8 -9.10 -3.23 6.24
CA TYR A 8 -8.26 -4.32 6.74
C TYR A 8 -7.85 -4.09 8.20
N PRO A 9 -7.52 -5.15 8.95
CA PRO A 9 -7.02 -5.01 10.32
C PRO A 9 -5.82 -4.07 10.40
N THR A 10 -5.84 -3.11 11.32
CA THR A 10 -4.79 -2.09 11.48
C THR A 10 -3.42 -2.72 11.77
N GLU A 11 -3.40 -3.82 12.52
CA GLU A 11 -2.18 -4.51 12.97
C GLU A 11 -1.33 -5.10 11.82
N ILE A 12 -1.95 -5.46 10.68
CA ILE A 12 -1.24 -6.02 9.52
C ILE A 12 -0.93 -4.96 8.45
N MET A 13 -1.28 -3.71 8.72
CA MET A 13 -1.18 -2.60 7.77
C MET A 13 0.01 -1.71 8.12
N GLY A 14 0.55 -0.99 7.14
CA GLY A 14 1.67 -0.07 7.38
C GLY A 14 1.32 1.09 8.33
N PHE A 15 2.31 1.55 9.09
CA PHE A 15 2.19 2.62 10.10
C PHE A 15 1.47 3.90 9.64
N TYR A 16 1.56 4.22 8.35
CA TYR A 16 0.99 5.43 7.76
C TYR A 16 -0.51 5.34 7.44
N LYS A 17 -1.15 4.17 7.55
CA LYS A 17 -2.58 3.99 7.29
C LYS A 17 -3.37 4.32 8.57
N PRO A 18 -4.24 5.34 8.59
CA PRO A 18 -4.96 5.71 9.81
C PRO A 18 -6.05 4.69 10.15
N PRO A 19 -6.36 4.49 11.45
CA PRO A 19 -7.51 3.69 11.86
C PRO A 19 -8.82 4.39 11.48
N SER A 20 -9.88 3.61 11.28
CA SER A 20 -11.24 4.11 11.09
C SER A 20 -11.75 4.75 12.38
N LYS A 21 -12.57 5.79 12.24
CA LYS A 21 -13.22 6.45 13.38
C LYS A 21 -14.30 5.58 14.01
N ASP A 22 -14.91 4.70 13.22
CA ASP A 22 -16.01 3.84 13.66
C ASP A 22 -15.51 2.54 14.28
N ASN A 23 -14.41 1.99 13.76
CA ASN A 23 -13.73 0.81 14.29
C ASN A 23 -12.20 1.00 14.26
N PRO A 24 -11.55 1.29 15.40
CA PRO A 24 -10.10 1.48 15.45
C PRO A 24 -9.27 0.24 15.06
N GLU A 25 -9.87 -0.95 15.09
CA GLU A 25 -9.21 -2.19 14.65
C GLU A 25 -9.10 -2.29 13.12
N GLU A 26 -9.79 -1.43 12.37
CA GLU A 26 -9.75 -1.37 10.91
C GLU A 26 -9.00 -0.13 10.41
N ALA A 27 -8.15 -0.28 9.41
CA ALA A 27 -7.46 0.81 8.75
C ALA A 27 -8.28 1.36 7.56
N LEU A 28 -8.22 2.67 7.32
CA LEU A 28 -8.79 3.33 6.16
C LEU A 28 -7.96 3.05 4.90
N CYS A 29 -8.13 1.84 4.38
CA CYS A 29 -7.40 1.33 3.24
C CYS A 29 -8.28 0.52 2.30
N PHE A 30 -7.78 0.29 1.09
CA PHE A 30 -8.43 -0.55 0.12
C PHE A 30 -7.41 -1.26 -0.76
N ASP A 31 -7.79 -2.46 -1.22
CA ASP A 31 -7.12 -3.18 -2.28
C ASP A 31 -8.15 -3.47 -3.39
N MET A 32 -7.71 -3.39 -4.66
CA MET A 32 -8.52 -3.80 -5.81
C MET A 32 -8.03 -5.14 -6.34
N LEU A 33 -8.91 -6.12 -6.35
CA LEU A 33 -8.64 -7.48 -6.80
C LEU A 33 -9.19 -7.69 -8.20
N ALA A 34 -8.31 -7.99 -9.15
CA ALA A 34 -8.69 -8.47 -10.46
C ALA A 34 -9.33 -9.88 -10.36
N PRO A 35 -10.34 -10.17 -11.20
CA PRO A 35 -10.98 -11.49 -11.25
C PRO A 35 -10.03 -12.55 -11.84
N GLU A 36 -10.55 -13.76 -12.08
CA GLU A 36 -9.86 -14.80 -12.85
C GLU A 36 -8.56 -15.32 -12.20
N GLY A 37 -8.40 -15.08 -10.90
CA GLY A 37 -7.24 -15.55 -10.13
C GLY A 37 -6.02 -14.62 -10.14
N TYR A 38 -6.12 -13.44 -10.78
CA TYR A 38 -5.02 -12.46 -10.82
C TYR A 38 -4.82 -11.67 -9.52
N CYS A 39 -5.87 -11.60 -8.68
CA CYS A 39 -5.83 -10.98 -7.35
C CYS A 39 -5.42 -9.49 -7.40
N GLU A 40 -4.71 -9.01 -6.39
CA GLU A 40 -4.46 -7.58 -6.18
C GLU A 40 -3.72 -6.90 -7.34
N ILE A 41 -4.29 -5.82 -7.87
CA ILE A 41 -3.71 -4.95 -8.90
C ILE A 41 -3.47 -3.51 -8.40
N ILE A 42 -4.18 -3.09 -7.36
CA ILE A 42 -4.06 -1.77 -6.73
C ILE A 42 -4.10 -1.95 -5.21
N GLY A 43 -3.23 -1.24 -4.51
CA GLY A 43 -3.28 -1.07 -3.07
C GLY A 43 -3.24 0.41 -2.70
N GLY A 44 -4.12 0.84 -1.81
CA GLY A 44 -4.29 2.26 -1.47
C GLY A 44 -4.77 2.49 -0.06
N SER A 45 -4.64 3.75 0.39
CA SER A 45 -5.13 4.17 1.69
C SER A 45 -5.29 5.67 1.80
N GLU A 46 -6.10 6.08 2.77
CA GLU A 46 -5.95 7.39 3.39
C GLU A 46 -4.59 7.43 4.12
N ARG A 47 -4.03 8.62 4.30
CA ARG A 47 -2.75 8.80 4.98
C ARG A 47 -2.97 9.46 6.33
N SER A 48 -2.33 8.93 7.36
CA SER A 48 -2.44 9.47 8.71
C SER A 48 -1.91 10.91 8.77
N LEU A 49 -2.66 11.75 9.49
CA LEU A 49 -2.27 13.12 9.83
C LEU A 49 -1.67 13.21 11.23
N SER A 50 -1.83 12.17 12.06
CA SER A 50 -1.33 12.15 13.44
C SER A 50 0.12 11.66 13.47
N ILE A 51 1.03 12.58 13.79
CA ILE A 51 2.45 12.26 14.02
C ILE A 51 2.59 11.29 15.20
N ASP A 52 1.81 11.50 16.27
CA ASP A 52 1.88 10.67 17.48
C ASP A 52 1.53 9.21 17.18
N ASN A 53 0.40 8.99 16.48
CA ASN A 53 0.00 7.64 16.09
C ASN A 53 1.03 6.95 15.19
N MET A 54 1.57 7.67 14.19
CA MET A 54 2.62 7.10 13.33
C MET A 54 3.90 6.81 14.11
N THR A 55 4.27 7.66 15.05
CA THR A 55 5.45 7.50 15.92
C THR A 55 5.32 6.28 16.83
N GLU A 56 4.15 6.10 17.44
CA GLU A 56 3.86 4.92 18.27
C GLU A 56 3.96 3.63 17.47
N ARG A 57 3.39 3.61 16.26
CA ARG A 57 3.41 2.43 15.38
C ARG A 57 4.80 2.09 14.88
N LEU A 58 5.57 3.08 14.44
CA LEU A 58 6.98 2.86 14.06
C LEU A 58 7.80 2.28 15.21
N ARG A 59 7.64 2.81 16.43
CA ARG A 59 8.31 2.26 17.61
C ARG A 59 7.89 0.83 17.91
N ALA A 60 6.60 0.50 17.73
CA ALA A 60 6.10 -0.87 17.90
C ALA A 60 6.67 -1.84 16.86
N GLU A 61 6.93 -1.35 15.63
CA GLU A 61 7.57 -2.10 14.54
C GLU A 61 9.11 -2.17 14.68
N GLY A 62 9.70 -1.49 15.68
CA GLY A 62 11.14 -1.47 15.94
C GLY A 62 11.92 -0.45 15.09
N GLU A 63 11.22 0.48 14.44
CA GLU A 63 11.78 1.53 13.60
C GLU A 63 12.11 2.80 14.41
N ASP A 64 13.11 3.57 13.96
CA ASP A 64 13.45 4.87 14.54
C ASP A 64 12.64 6.00 13.86
N PRO A 65 11.71 6.66 14.58
CA PRO A 65 10.89 7.74 14.03
C PRO A 65 11.69 8.93 13.47
N GLU A 66 12.91 9.17 13.96
CA GLU A 66 13.75 10.29 13.47
C GLU A 66 14.16 10.12 12.00
N THR A 67 14.28 8.87 11.53
CA THR A 67 14.53 8.55 10.11
C THR A 67 13.41 9.07 9.19
N TYR A 68 12.21 9.25 9.75
CA TYR A 68 11.01 9.71 9.05
C TYR A 68 10.66 11.18 9.34
N SER A 69 11.58 11.95 9.96
CA SER A 69 11.37 13.36 10.31
C SER A 69 10.85 14.21 9.15
N TRP A 70 11.43 14.07 7.96
CA TRP A 70 10.96 14.76 6.75
C TRP A 70 9.52 14.39 6.37
N TYR A 71 9.09 13.15 6.62
CA TYR A 71 7.75 12.67 6.34
C TYR A 71 6.74 13.22 7.35
N PHE A 72 7.18 13.47 8.59
CA PHE A 72 6.40 14.16 9.62
C PHE A 72 6.31 15.66 9.38
N ASP A 73 7.30 16.29 8.74
CA ASP A 73 7.22 17.70 8.33
C ASP A 73 6.03 17.96 7.39
N LEU A 74 5.65 16.99 6.56
CA LEU A 74 4.41 17.03 5.76
C LEU A 74 3.13 17.16 6.60
N ARG A 75 3.21 16.85 7.91
CA ARG A 75 2.12 17.01 8.88
C ARG A 75 2.25 18.29 9.69
N ARG A 76 3.48 18.75 9.93
CA ARG A 76 3.77 19.98 10.68
C ARG A 76 3.46 21.25 9.88
N TYR A 77 3.73 21.24 8.58
CA TYR A 77 3.68 22.44 7.75
C TYR A 77 2.54 22.40 6.71
N GLY A 78 1.30 22.56 7.19
CA GLY A 78 0.13 22.71 6.31
C GLY A 78 -0.49 21.38 5.85
N SER A 79 -0.64 20.42 6.75
CA SER A 79 -1.25 19.13 6.41
C SER A 79 -2.73 19.27 6.03
N VAL A 80 -3.16 18.41 5.11
CA VAL A 80 -4.55 18.27 4.67
C VAL A 80 -4.89 16.79 4.58
N PRO A 81 -6.17 16.40 4.75
CA PRO A 81 -6.60 15.03 4.45
C PRO A 81 -6.21 14.66 3.02
N HIS A 82 -5.49 13.55 2.87
CA HIS A 82 -5.01 13.09 1.57
C HIS A 82 -5.00 11.57 1.50
N SER A 83 -5.25 11.05 0.31
CA SER A 83 -5.26 9.62 0.01
C SER A 83 -4.41 9.35 -1.22
N GLY A 84 -3.93 8.12 -1.37
CA GLY A 84 -3.20 7.71 -2.56
C GLY A 84 -3.16 6.21 -2.71
N TYR A 85 -2.75 5.75 -3.88
CA TYR A 85 -2.67 4.34 -4.22
C TYR A 85 -1.45 4.06 -5.09
N GLY A 86 -1.04 2.79 -5.13
CA GLY A 86 -0.09 2.25 -6.09
C GLY A 86 -0.79 1.25 -7.00
N LEU A 87 -0.42 1.24 -8.28
CA LEU A 87 -0.91 0.29 -9.28
C LEU A 87 0.26 -0.54 -9.80
N GLY A 88 0.13 -1.86 -9.75
CA GLY A 88 1.12 -2.77 -10.33
C GLY A 88 0.91 -2.89 -11.83
N VAL A 89 1.67 -2.13 -12.63
CA VAL A 89 1.50 -2.08 -14.10
C VAL A 89 1.60 -3.47 -14.72
N GLU A 90 2.60 -4.26 -14.33
CA GLU A 90 2.79 -5.62 -14.84
C GLU A 90 1.64 -6.55 -14.44
N ARG A 91 1.04 -6.38 -13.26
CA ARG A 91 -0.14 -7.17 -12.85
C ARG A 91 -1.37 -6.80 -13.67
N VAL A 92 -1.57 -5.51 -13.94
CA VAL A 92 -2.68 -5.05 -14.79
C VAL A 92 -2.51 -5.56 -16.22
N VAL A 93 -1.31 -5.47 -16.79
CA VAL A 93 -1.00 -6.04 -18.11
C VAL A 93 -1.23 -7.56 -18.12
N SER A 94 -0.76 -8.27 -17.10
CA SER A 94 -0.98 -9.71 -16.97
C SER A 94 -2.45 -10.08 -16.98
N TRP A 95 -3.28 -9.35 -16.21
CA TRP A 95 -4.71 -9.57 -16.15
C TRP A 95 -5.41 -9.28 -17.50
N ILE A 96 -5.15 -8.11 -18.09
CA ILE A 96 -5.78 -7.70 -19.35
C ILE A 96 -5.41 -8.63 -20.51
N CYS A 97 -4.15 -9.09 -20.54
CA CYS A 97 -3.64 -9.96 -21.60
C CYS A 97 -3.83 -11.46 -21.31
N GLY A 98 -4.35 -11.84 -20.15
CA GLY A 98 -4.55 -13.25 -19.78
C GLY A 98 -3.23 -14.04 -19.65
N LEU A 99 -2.17 -13.40 -19.11
CA LEU A 99 -0.85 -14.02 -18.99
C LEU A 99 -0.74 -14.93 -17.77
N ASP A 100 -0.22 -16.15 -17.97
CA ASP A 100 0.02 -17.10 -16.87
C ASP A 100 1.15 -16.67 -15.91
N ASN A 101 2.10 -15.85 -16.40
CA ASN A 101 3.24 -15.40 -15.62
C ASN A 101 3.47 -13.90 -15.74
N ILE A 102 3.59 -13.22 -14.59
CA ILE A 102 3.87 -11.78 -14.53
C ILE A 102 5.17 -11.37 -15.26
N LYS A 103 6.11 -12.31 -15.42
CA LYS A 103 7.38 -12.06 -16.14
C LYS A 103 7.16 -11.73 -17.61
N ASP A 104 6.05 -12.18 -18.19
CA ASP A 104 5.73 -11.96 -19.60
C ASP A 104 5.09 -10.58 -19.84
N ALA A 105 4.72 -9.87 -18.76
CA ALA A 105 4.19 -8.52 -18.80
C ALA A 105 5.27 -7.42 -18.89
N ILE A 106 6.56 -7.78 -18.84
CA ILE A 106 7.69 -6.84 -18.92
C ILE A 106 8.79 -7.38 -19.84
N PRO A 107 9.48 -6.54 -20.64
CA PRO A 107 10.47 -7.03 -21.61
C PRO A 107 11.67 -7.77 -21.00
N PHE A 108 12.21 -7.27 -19.88
CA PHE A 108 13.41 -7.83 -19.24
C PHE A 108 13.15 -8.08 -17.73
N PRO A 109 12.39 -9.14 -17.38
CA PRO A 109 11.94 -9.36 -16.00
C PRO A 109 13.11 -9.61 -15.05
N ARG A 110 13.04 -8.96 -13.89
CA ARG A 110 13.98 -9.16 -12.77
C ARG A 110 13.36 -10.07 -11.73
N THR A 111 14.10 -11.12 -11.37
CA THR A 111 13.69 -12.07 -10.35
C THR A 111 14.91 -12.48 -9.53
N PHE A 112 14.71 -13.14 -8.39
CA PHE A 112 15.82 -13.68 -7.61
C PHE A 112 16.80 -14.53 -8.44
N ARG A 113 16.30 -15.28 -9.44
CA ARG A 113 17.10 -16.14 -10.32
C ARG A 113 17.57 -15.47 -11.63
N ARG A 114 17.09 -14.28 -11.98
CA ARG A 114 17.40 -13.59 -13.25
C ARG A 114 17.60 -12.09 -13.02
N LYS A 115 18.83 -11.62 -13.22
CA LYS A 115 19.22 -10.21 -13.03
C LYS A 115 19.71 -9.50 -14.30
N THR A 116 20.03 -10.25 -15.35
CA THR A 116 20.59 -9.72 -16.61
C THR A 116 19.84 -10.26 -17.84
N PRO A 117 19.93 -9.58 -19.01
CA PRO A 117 20.42 -8.21 -19.16
C PRO A 117 19.57 -7.24 -18.37
#